data_AF-A0A1X7TW23-F1
#
_entry.id   AF-A0A1X7TW23-F1
#
_cell.length_a   1.000
_cell.length_b   1.000
_cell.length_c   1.000
_cell.angle_alpha   90.00
_cell.angle_beta   90.00
_cell.angle_gamma   90.00
#
_symmetry.space_group_name_H-M   'P 1'
#
loop_
_entity.id
_entity.type
_entity.pdbx_description
1 polymer ?
#
loop_
_entity_poly.entity_id
_entity_poly.type
_entity_poly.pdbx_seq_one_letter_code
_entity_poly.pdbx_strand_id
1 'polypeptide(L)' 'CYRDNESLKKRKYEQRIKEVEHGCFSPLVFSTSGGFGPVSALFIKRLATLHSEKFQRPYSITINLIRCRYSFAILRAAI' A
#
# COMPACT_ATOMS: atom_id res chain seq x y z
N CYS A 1 -15.77 4.71 -1.61
CA CYS A 1 -15.18 4.26 -0.32
C CYS A 1 -13.64 4.34 -0.32
N TYR A 2 -12.88 3.45 -0.99
CA TYR A 2 -11.40 3.49 -0.89
C TYR A 2 -10.74 4.76 -1.45
N ARG A 3 -11.19 5.23 -2.61
CA ARG A 3 -10.70 6.48 -3.23
C ARG A 3 -10.96 7.71 -2.35
N ASP A 4 -12.14 7.74 -1.74
CA ASP A 4 -12.53 8.84 -0.85
C ASP A 4 -11.67 8.84 0.41
N ASN A 5 -11.45 7.66 1.00
CA ASN A 5 -10.56 7.49 2.14
C ASN A 5 -9.10 7.88 1.82
N GLU A 6 -8.58 7.52 0.65
CA GLU A 6 -7.25 7.97 0.19
C GLU A 6 -7.22 9.50 0.04
N SER A 7 -8.25 10.09 -0.56
CA SER A 7 -8.35 11.53 -0.76
C SER A 7 -8.44 12.30 0.56
N LEU A 8 -9.21 11.79 1.52
CA LEU A 8 -9.33 12.37 2.87
C LEU A 8 -7.99 12.34 3.59
N LYS A 9 -7.27 11.20 3.56
CA LYS A 9 -5.92 11.12 4.15
C LYS A 9 -4.95 12.06 3.44
N LYS A 10 -5.00 12.12 2.11
CA LYS A 10 -4.14 13.03 1.33
C LYS A 10 -4.37 14.49 1.72
N ARG A 11 -5.63 14.95 1.72
CA ARG A 11 -5.99 16.32 2.14
C ARG A 11 -5.55 16.64 3.57
N LYS A 12 -5.63 15.67 4.48
CA LYS A 12 -5.28 15.86 5.89
C LYS A 12 -3.77 15.94 6.15
N TYR A 13 -2.97 15.15 5.44
CA TYR A 13 -1.55 14.96 5.81
C TYR A 13 -0.55 15.50 4.77
N GLU A 14 -0.92 15.55 3.49
CA GLU A 14 0.03 15.87 2.41
C GLU A 14 0.66 17.25 2.57
N GLN A 15 -0.15 18.27 2.88
CA GLN A 15 0.34 19.65 3.00
C GLN A 15 1.45 19.76 4.07
N ARG A 16 1.16 19.29 5.30
CA ARG A 16 2.13 19.36 6.40
C ARG A 16 3.39 18.54 6.12
N ILE A 17 3.26 17.34 5.52
CA ILE A 17 4.43 16.51 5.16
C ILE A 17 5.28 17.23 4.11
N LYS A 18 4.65 17.87 3.13
CA LYS A 18 5.36 18.61 2.07
C LYS A 18 6.04 19.88 2.60
N GLU A 19 5.37 20.63 3.47
CA GLU A 19 5.83 21.94 3.94
C GLU A 19 6.84 21.83 5.10
N VAL A 20 6.67 20.86 5.99
CA VAL A 20 7.51 20.72 7.19
C VAL A 20 8.61 19.68 7.02
N GLU A 21 8.27 18.52 6.45
CA GLU A 21 9.23 17.40 6.31
C GLU A 21 9.90 17.38 4.92
N HIS A 22 9.45 18.24 4.00
CA HIS A 22 9.86 18.24 2.60
C HIS A 22 9.75 16.85 1.94
N GLY A 23 8.77 16.08 2.38
CA GLY A 23 8.54 14.70 1.96
C GLY A 23 7.45 14.55 0.90
N CYS A 24 7.33 13.32 0.36
CA CYS A 24 6.21 12.91 -0.48
C CYS A 24 5.28 11.98 0.30
N PHE A 25 3.97 12.23 0.21
CA PHE A 25 2.96 11.42 0.89
C PHE A 25 2.17 10.56 -0.09
N SER A 26 2.13 9.25 0.17
CA SER A 26 1.31 8.28 -0.56
C SER A 26 0.43 7.52 0.43
N PRO A 27 -0.89 7.79 0.50
CA PRO A 27 -1.75 7.17 1.49
C PRO A 27 -1.98 5.69 1.15
N LEU A 28 -1.50 4.81 2.03
CA LEU A 28 -1.78 3.39 1.93
C LEU A 28 -3.08 3.07 2.70
N VAL A 29 -4.18 2.92 1.97
CA VAL A 29 -5.51 2.56 2.49
C VAL A 29 -5.84 1.10 2.13
N PHE A 30 -6.30 0.35 3.14
CA PHE A 30 -6.64 -1.06 3.05
C PHE A 30 -7.95 -1.35 3.78
N SER A 31 -8.65 -2.39 3.34
CA SER A 31 -9.81 -2.96 4.03
C SER A 31 -9.39 -4.15 4.90
N THR A 32 -10.11 -4.37 5.99
CA THR A 32 -10.02 -5.62 6.78
C THR A 32 -10.40 -6.86 5.97
N SER A 33 -11.22 -6.69 4.92
CA SER A 33 -11.56 -7.75 3.96
C SER A 33 -10.50 -7.99 2.87
N GLY A 34 -9.32 -7.34 2.94
CA GLY A 34 -8.23 -7.52 1.98
C GLY A 34 -8.33 -6.66 0.71
N GLY A 35 -9.25 -5.69 0.68
CA GLY A 35 -9.34 -4.68 -0.38
C GLY A 35 -8.23 -3.61 -0.31
N PHE A 36 -7.88 -3.04 -1.47
CA PHE A 36 -6.83 -2.04 -1.62
C PHE A 36 -7.39 -0.76 -2.27
N GLY A 37 -6.97 0.41 -1.80
CA GLY A 37 -7.14 1.64 -2.55
C GLY A 37 -6.20 1.71 -3.78
N PRO A 38 -6.47 2.59 -4.77
CA PRO A 38 -5.64 2.73 -5.96
C PRO A 38 -4.15 2.96 -5.68
N VAL A 39 -3.81 3.85 -4.74
CA VAL A 39 -2.42 4.14 -4.38
C VAL A 39 -1.77 2.91 -3.73
N SER A 40 -2.50 2.26 -2.81
CA SER A 40 -2.05 1.00 -2.21
C SER A 40 -1.81 -0.11 -3.24
N ALA A 41 -2.69 -0.24 -4.24
CA ALA A 41 -2.56 -1.25 -5.27
C ALA A 41 -1.32 -1.01 -6.15
N LEU A 42 -1.03 0.25 -6.50
CA LEU A 42 0.18 0.62 -7.22
C LEU A 42 1.43 0.36 -6.37
N PHE A 43 1.39 0.70 -5.09
CA PHE A 43 2.47 0.42 -4.15
C PHE A 43 2.79 -1.08 -4.08
N ILE A 44 1.77 -1.94 -3.93
CA ILE A 44 1.96 -3.39 -3.87
C ILE A 44 2.53 -3.96 -5.18
N LYS A 45 2.07 -3.46 -6.34
CA LYS A 45 2.65 -3.85 -7.64
C LYS A 45 4.12 -3.46 -7.72
N ARG A 46 4.48 -2.21 -7.38
CA ARG A 46 5.86 -1.73 -7.40
C ARG A 46 6.75 -2.52 -6.45
N LEU A 47 6.28 -2.79 -5.24
CA LEU A 47 6.98 -3.62 -4.26
C LEU A 47 7.25 -5.03 -4.80
N ALA A 48 6.25 -5.65 -5.42
CA ALA A 48 6.40 -6.98 -6.00
C ALA A 48 7.37 -7.02 -7.17
N THR A 49 7.39 -5.99 -8.02
CA THR A 49 8.38 -5.84 -9.10
C THR A 49 9.79 -5.76 -8.52
N LEU A 50 10.03 -4.83 -7.59
CA LEU A 50 11.35 -4.66 -6.97
C LEU A 50 11.83 -5.93 -6.25
N HIS A 51 10.91 -6.64 -5.59
CA HIS A 51 11.23 -7.89 -4.90
C HIS A 51 11.50 -9.03 -5.90
N SER A 52 10.72 -9.13 -6.96
CA SER A 52 10.91 -10.12 -8.03
C SER A 52 12.27 -9.94 -8.70
N GLU A 53 12.65 -8.70 -9.01
CA GLU A 53 13.97 -8.34 -9.57
C GLU A 53 15.09 -8.66 -8.60
N LYS A 54 14.98 -8.22 -7.33
CA LYS A 54 16.02 -8.39 -6.31
C LYS A 54 16.33 -9.87 -6.01
N PHE A 55 15.30 -10.71 -5.96
CA PHE A 55 15.44 -12.12 -5.56
C PHE A 55 15.38 -13.10 -6.74
N GLN A 56 15.32 -12.60 -7.98
CA GLN A 56 15.20 -13.40 -9.20
C GLN A 56 14.06 -14.43 -9.14
N ARG A 57 12.91 -14.03 -8.57
CA ARG A 57 11.71 -14.87 -8.45
C ARG A 57 10.65 -14.43 -9.44
N PRO A 58 9.78 -15.34 -9.93
CA PRO A 58 8.67 -14.94 -10.78
C PRO A 58 7.78 -13.89 -10.11
N TYR A 59 7.44 -12.83 -10.84
CA TYR A 59 6.57 -11.76 -10.34
C TYR A 59 5.23 -12.31 -9.84
N SER A 60 4.64 -13.28 -10.55
CA SER A 60 3.36 -13.93 -10.20
C SER A 60 3.38 -14.57 -8.81
N ILE A 61 4.46 -15.25 -8.45
CA ILE A 61 4.62 -15.86 -7.12
C ILE A 61 4.85 -14.78 -6.07
N THR A 62 5.67 -13.79 -6.40
CA THR A 62 6.06 -12.70 -5.48
C THR A 62 4.87 -11.83 -5.10
N ILE A 63 4.07 -11.39 -6.08
CA ILE A 63 2.87 -10.57 -5.85
C ILE A 63 1.82 -11.33 -5.02
N ASN A 64 1.64 -12.64 -5.28
CA ASN A 64 0.69 -13.45 -4.53
C ASN A 64 1.13 -13.65 -3.07
N LEU A 65 2.42 -13.90 -2.84
CA LEU A 65 2.99 -14.00 -1.50
C LEU A 65 2.82 -12.68 -0.72
N ILE A 66 3.12 -11.54 -1.35
CA ILE A 66 2.97 -10.21 -0.73
C ILE A 66 1.52 -9.96 -0.36
N ARG A 67 0.57 -10.17 -1.28
CA ARG A 67 -0.87 -10.00 -1.01
C ARG A 67 -1.33 -10.89 0.15
N CYS A 68 -0.95 -12.17 0.13
CA CYS A 68 -1.30 -13.13 1.17
C CYS A 68 -0.80 -12.66 2.56
N ARG A 69 0.50 -12.33 2.66
CA ARG A 69 1.10 -11.82 3.90
C ARG A 69 0.42 -10.54 4.37
N TYR A 70 0.10 -9.64 3.44
CA TYR A 70 -0.56 -8.38 3.77
C TYR A 70 -1.97 -8.60 4.32
N SER A 71 -2.77 -9.48 3.71
CA SER A 71 -4.11 -9.82 4.22
C SER A 71 -4.06 -10.36 5.65
N PHE A 72 -3.14 -11.28 5.94
CA PHE A 72 -2.97 -11.79 7.31
C PHE A 72 -2.49 -10.71 8.28
N ALA A 73 -1.59 -9.83 7.85
CA ALA A 73 -1.10 -8.73 8.68
C ALA A 73 -2.23 -7.73 9.03
N ILE A 74 -3.08 -7.37 8.08
CA ILE A 74 -4.25 -6.51 8.35
C ILE A 74 -5.21 -7.19 9.33
N LEU A 75 -5.55 -8.45 9.09
CA LEU A 75 -6.47 -9.20 9.97
C LEU A 75 -5.94 -9.23 11.40
N ARG A 76 -4.64 -9.47 11.59
CA ARG A 76 -3.99 -9.44 12.90
C ARG A 76 -3.96 -8.06 13.54
N ALA A 77 -3.86 -6.99 12.76
CA ALA A 77 -3.84 -5.62 13.27
C ALA A 77 -5.24 -5.08 13.61
N ALA A 78 -6.29 -5.76 13.14
CA ALA A 78 -7.68 -5.41 13.41
C ALA A 78 -8.25 -6.06 14.69
N ILE A 79 -7.50 -6.99 15.29
CA ILE A 79 -7.80 -7.66 16.56
C ILE A 79 -6.96 -7.00 17.65
#